data_AF-A0A1G5UBA7-F1
#
_entry.id   AF-A0A1G5UBA7-F1
#
_cell.length_a   1.000
_cell.length_b   1.000
_cell.length_c   1.000
_cell.angle_alpha   90.00
_cell.angle_beta   90.00
_cell.angle_gamma   90.00
#
_symmetry.space_group_name_H-M   'P 1'
#
loop_
_entity.id
_entity.type
_entity.pdbx_description
1 polymer ?
#
loop_
_entity_poly.entity_id
_entity_poly.type
_entity_poly.pdbx_seq_one_letter_code
_entity_poly.pdbx_strand_id
1 'polypeptide(L)'
;MRRLLKFLHTMGSAGLLGAMASLVVMLSLAPAPSALAGYAAMRGAMGAVATWIFLPALAVTLMSGLLAMALNRAFLNAGWAWLKLATGVLMFEGGLVYIQGPMKQEAELSARALAGLVDPALLAMSLPGERGTLWVLLAVATANVALGIWRPRILRIPQ
;
A
#
# COMPACT_ATOMS: atom_id res chain seq x y z
N MET A 1 17.48 10.88 -17.56
CA MET A 1 17.26 10.10 -16.32
C MET A 1 16.36 10.81 -15.29
N ARG A 2 16.70 12.03 -14.82
CA ARG A 2 15.95 12.72 -13.74
C ARG A 2 14.43 12.87 -13.97
N ARG A 3 14.01 13.23 -15.19
CA ARG A 3 12.58 13.39 -15.54
C ARG A 3 11.82 12.07 -15.53
N LEU A 4 12.44 11.00 -16.03
CA LEU A 4 11.87 9.65 -16.03
C LEU A 4 11.65 9.14 -14.60
N LEU A 5 12.66 9.25 -13.73
CA LEU A 5 12.53 8.84 -12.33
C LEU A 5 11.45 9.63 -11.60
N LYS A 6 11.35 10.94 -11.85
CA LYS A 6 10.27 11.77 -11.31
C LYS A 6 8.90 11.27 -11.79
N PHE A 7 8.75 11.02 -13.09
CA PHE A 7 7.51 10.52 -13.68
C PHE A 7 7.11 9.17 -13.08
N LEU A 8 8.02 8.19 -13.05
CA LEU A 8 7.77 6.87 -12.46
C LEU A 8 7.38 6.97 -10.99
N HIS A 9 8.09 7.78 -10.20
CA HIS A 9 7.79 7.97 -8.79
C HIS A 9 6.40 8.58 -8.58
N THR A 10 6.02 9.58 -9.39
CA THR A 10 4.69 10.20 -9.31
C THR A 10 3.58 9.24 -9.74
N MET A 11 3.76 8.52 -10.85
CA MET A 11 2.79 7.52 -11.32
C MET A 11 2.60 6.40 -10.30
N GLY A 12 3.70 5.85 -9.76
CA GLY A 12 3.66 4.85 -8.71
C GLY A 12 2.98 5.36 -7.45
N SER A 13 3.30 6.58 -7.00
CA SER A 13 2.68 7.16 -5.79
C SER A 13 1.17 7.35 -5.96
N ALA A 14 0.73 7.79 -7.14
CA ALA A 14 -0.69 7.93 -7.47
C ALA A 14 -1.40 6.57 -7.51
N GLY A 15 -0.78 5.56 -8.14
CA GLY A 15 -1.31 4.19 -8.16
C GLY A 15 -1.40 3.58 -6.75
N LEU A 16 -0.41 3.83 -5.90
CA LEU A 16 -0.36 3.35 -4.52
C LEU A 16 -1.49 3.94 -3.67
N LEU A 17 -1.62 5.27 -3.67
CA LEU A 17 -2.69 5.97 -2.94
C LEU A 17 -4.08 5.60 -3.48
N GLY A 18 -4.24 5.55 -4.81
CA GLY A 18 -5.49 5.18 -5.46
C GLY A 18 -5.92 3.76 -5.15
N ALA A 19 -4.99 2.80 -5.16
CA ALA A 19 -5.27 1.41 -4.81
C ALA A 19 -5.71 1.29 -3.35
N MET A 20 -4.99 1.91 -2.41
CA MET A 20 -5.37 1.86 -0.99
C MET A 20 -6.72 2.54 -0.72
N ALA A 21 -6.99 3.70 -1.34
CA ALA A 21 -8.28 4.36 -1.22
C ALA A 21 -9.42 3.48 -1.77
N SER A 22 -9.18 2.80 -2.90
CA SER A 22 -10.13 1.85 -3.47
C SER A 22 -10.37 0.66 -2.53
N LEU A 23 -9.30 0.09 -1.95
CA LEU A 23 -9.40 -1.01 -0.97
C LEU A 23 -10.19 -0.60 0.28
N VAL A 24 -10.01 0.63 0.77
CA VAL A 24 -10.80 1.19 1.88
C VAL A 24 -12.30 1.24 1.53
N VAL A 25 -12.64 1.71 0.33
CA VAL A 25 -14.03 1.78 -0.13
C VAL A 25 -14.60 0.37 -0.28
N MET A 26 -13.89 -0.53 -0.96
CA MET A 26 -14.30 -1.91 -1.17
C MET A 26 -14.51 -2.66 0.15
N LEU A 27 -13.61 -2.48 1.12
CA LEU A 27 -13.74 -3.06 2.45
C LEU A 27 -14.97 -2.52 3.19
N SER A 28 -15.28 -1.24 3.02
CA SER A 28 -16.46 -0.60 3.63
C SER A 28 -17.78 -1.07 3.02
N LEU A 29 -17.74 -1.56 1.78
CA LEU A 29 -18.90 -2.07 1.04
C LEU A 29 -18.94 -3.61 0.99
N ALA A 30 -17.99 -4.29 1.63
CA ALA A 30 -17.92 -5.74 1.61
C ALA A 30 -19.16 -6.35 2.29
N PRO A 31 -19.87 -7.28 1.64
CA PRO A 31 -20.99 -8.00 2.26
C PRO A 31 -20.55 -8.72 3.53
N ALA A 32 -21.50 -9.07 4.41
CA ALA A 32 -21.19 -9.96 5.52
C ALA A 32 -20.77 -11.35 5.00
N PRO A 33 -19.88 -12.09 5.70
CA PRO A 33 -19.48 -13.44 5.31
C PRO A 33 -20.65 -14.43 5.17
N SER A 34 -21.77 -14.16 5.84
CA SER A 34 -23.03 -14.91 5.68
C SER A 34 -23.62 -14.81 4.26
N ALA A 35 -23.34 -13.73 3.53
CA ALA A 35 -23.63 -13.57 2.11
C ALA A 35 -22.43 -14.05 1.27
N LEU A 36 -22.09 -15.33 1.41
CA LEU A 36 -20.80 -15.92 1.01
C LEU A 36 -20.38 -15.62 -0.44
N ALA A 37 -21.29 -15.76 -1.41
CA ALA A 37 -20.96 -15.50 -2.82
C ALA A 37 -20.56 -14.04 -3.07
N GLY A 38 -21.31 -13.08 -2.51
CA GLY A 38 -21.00 -11.66 -2.61
C GLY A 38 -19.73 -11.28 -1.86
N TYR A 39 -19.52 -11.88 -0.68
CA TYR A 39 -18.30 -11.70 0.09
C TYR A 39 -17.06 -12.19 -0.67
N ALA A 40 -17.09 -13.42 -1.20
CA ALA A 40 -16.00 -14.00 -1.97
C ALA A 40 -15.70 -13.19 -3.24
N ALA A 41 -16.72 -12.71 -3.95
CA ALA A 41 -16.52 -11.84 -5.11
C ALA A 41 -15.83 -10.52 -4.74
N MET A 42 -16.25 -9.86 -3.65
CA MET A 42 -15.62 -8.62 -3.19
C MET A 42 -14.17 -8.86 -2.74
N ARG A 43 -13.91 -9.89 -1.92
CA ARG A 43 -12.55 -10.23 -1.47
C ARG A 43 -11.64 -10.59 -2.65
N GLY A 44 -12.14 -11.34 -3.63
CA GLY A 44 -11.44 -11.63 -4.87
C GLY A 44 -11.02 -10.36 -5.62
N ALA A 45 -11.95 -9.41 -5.78
CA ALA A 45 -11.66 -8.13 -6.41
C ALA A 45 -10.63 -7.30 -5.61
N MET A 46 -10.72 -7.28 -4.28
CA MET A 46 -9.74 -6.62 -3.41
C MET A 46 -8.35 -7.26 -3.54
N GLY A 47 -8.27 -8.59 -3.55
CA GLY A 47 -7.03 -9.34 -3.80
C GLY A 47 -6.42 -9.03 -5.17
N ALA A 48 -7.26 -8.84 -6.19
CA ALA A 48 -6.81 -8.42 -7.52
C ALA A 48 -6.26 -6.98 -7.52
N VAL A 49 -6.92 -6.02 -6.86
CA VAL A 49 -6.41 -4.64 -6.71
C VAL A 49 -5.07 -4.63 -5.98
N ALA A 50 -4.95 -5.40 -4.90
CA ALA A 50 -3.70 -5.54 -4.15
C ALA A 50 -2.57 -6.06 -5.06
N THR A 51 -2.83 -7.14 -5.80
CA THR A 51 -1.83 -7.84 -6.60
C THR A 51 -1.44 -7.07 -7.87
N TRP A 52 -2.41 -6.47 -8.56
CA TRP A 52 -2.21 -5.92 -9.91
C TRP A 52 -2.05 -4.40 -9.95
N ILE A 53 -2.46 -3.68 -8.90
CA ILE A 53 -2.34 -2.22 -8.86
C ILE A 53 -1.40 -1.81 -7.74
N PHE A 54 -1.69 -2.22 -6.51
CA PHE A 54 -0.94 -1.80 -5.33
C PHE A 54 0.52 -2.29 -5.39
N LEU A 55 0.76 -3.59 -5.60
CA LEU A 55 2.11 -4.16 -5.58
C LEU A 55 3.02 -3.59 -6.70
N PRO A 56 2.59 -3.49 -7.97
CA PRO A 56 3.41 -2.85 -9.01
C PRO A 56 3.65 -1.36 -8.72
N ALA A 57 2.63 -0.63 -8.25
CA ALA A 57 2.77 0.78 -7.90
C ALA A 57 3.77 0.98 -6.75
N LEU A 58 3.74 0.11 -5.74
CA LEU A 58 4.69 0.09 -4.64
C LEU A 58 6.13 -0.12 -5.14
N ALA A 59 6.34 -1.15 -5.98
CA ALA A 59 7.65 -1.45 -6.55
C ALA A 59 8.19 -0.28 -7.37
N VAL A 60 7.39 0.28 -8.29
CA VAL A 60 7.79 1.42 -9.12
C VAL A 60 8.13 2.64 -8.26
N THR A 61 7.33 2.94 -7.25
CA THR A 61 7.56 4.08 -6.34
C THR A 61 8.86 3.95 -5.57
N LEU A 62 9.10 2.77 -4.99
CA LEU A 62 10.29 2.49 -4.19
C LEU A 62 11.56 2.50 -5.05
N MET A 63 11.57 1.76 -6.14
CA MET A 63 12.74 1.67 -7.03
C MET A 63 13.11 3.05 -7.60
N SER A 64 12.12 3.80 -8.09
CA SER A 64 12.35 5.15 -8.61
C SER A 64 12.84 6.12 -7.54
N GLY A 65 12.36 6.00 -6.30
CA GLY A 65 12.78 6.83 -5.16
C GLY A 65 14.22 6.56 -4.73
N LEU A 66 14.58 5.27 -4.58
CA LEU A 66 15.94 4.85 -4.24
C LEU A 66 16.95 5.27 -5.31
N LEU A 67 16.63 5.04 -6.58
CA LEU A 67 17.47 5.48 -7.71
C LEU A 67 17.61 7.00 -7.75
N ALA A 68 16.54 7.76 -7.50
CA ALA A 68 16.60 9.21 -7.47
C ALA A 68 17.50 9.74 -6.34
N MET A 69 17.53 9.07 -5.18
CA MET A 69 18.39 9.42 -4.05
C MET A 69 19.86 9.04 -4.32
N ALA A 70 20.11 7.85 -4.85
CA ALA A 70 21.46 7.38 -5.19
C ALA A 70 22.14 8.25 -6.27
N LEU A 71 21.38 8.70 -7.27
CA LEU A 71 21.89 9.50 -8.39
C LEU A 71 21.99 11.00 -8.08
N ASN A 72 21.62 11.45 -6.87
CA ASN A 72 21.58 12.88 -6.55
C ASN A 72 22.06 13.17 -5.13
N ARG A 73 23.33 13.60 -5.01
CA ARG A 73 23.99 13.96 -3.75
C ARG A 73 23.21 14.98 -2.92
N ALA A 74 22.44 15.87 -3.55
CA ALA A 74 21.60 16.84 -2.84
C ALA A 74 20.51 16.18 -1.97
N PHE A 75 20.05 14.97 -2.31
CA PHE A 75 19.11 14.22 -1.46
C PHE A 75 19.81 13.50 -0.31
N LEU A 76 21.04 13.02 -0.52
CA LEU A 76 21.82 12.37 0.54
C LEU A 76 22.12 13.33 1.71
N ASN A 77 22.31 14.61 1.41
CA ASN A 77 22.60 15.65 2.40
C ASN A 77 21.34 16.30 3.00
N ALA A 78 20.14 15.86 2.60
CA ALA A 78 18.89 16.46 3.02
C ALA A 78 18.16 15.54 4.01
N GLY A 79 18.02 15.97 5.27
CA GLY A 79 17.38 15.18 6.31
C GLY A 79 15.91 14.81 6.03
N TRP A 80 15.15 15.69 5.35
CA TRP A 80 13.79 15.35 4.92
C TRP A 80 13.73 14.17 3.94
N ALA A 81 14.77 13.97 3.13
CA ALA A 81 14.83 12.85 2.19
C ALA A 81 15.04 11.53 2.93
N TRP A 82 15.84 11.53 4.00
CA TRP A 82 16.00 10.37 4.88
C TRP A 82 14.74 10.06 5.67
N LEU A 83 14.04 11.06 6.20
CA LEU A 83 12.74 10.85 6.86
C LEU A 83 11.71 10.26 5.88
N LYS A 84 11.70 10.77 4.64
CA LYS A 84 10.84 10.25 3.57
C LYS A 84 11.20 8.80 3.21
N LEU A 85 12.49 8.47 3.19
CA LEU A 85 12.95 7.11 2.94
C LEU A 85 12.52 6.17 4.08
N ALA A 86 12.75 6.54 5.34
CA ALA A 86 12.37 5.73 6.49
C ALA A 86 10.87 5.45 6.52
N THR A 87 10.05 6.48 6.34
CA THR A 87 8.59 6.32 6.23
C THR A 87 8.17 5.52 4.99
N GLY A 88 8.96 5.58 3.91
CA GLY A 88 8.74 4.77 2.70
C GLY A 88 9.04 3.28 2.92
N VAL A 89 10.08 2.95 3.67
CA VAL A 89 10.41 1.56 4.06
C VAL A 89 9.34 1.00 4.99
N LEU A 90 8.90 1.76 5.99
CA LEU A 90 7.79 1.37 6.86
C LEU A 90 6.50 1.13 6.07
N MET A 91 6.20 1.99 5.09
CA MET A 91 5.06 1.81 4.21
C MET A 91 5.21 0.56 3.34
N PHE A 92 6.40 0.29 2.82
CA PHE A 92 6.67 -0.91 2.02
C PHE A 92 6.46 -2.20 2.82
N GLU A 93 7.08 -2.30 3.99
CA GLU A 93 6.92 -3.45 4.87
C GLU A 93 5.46 -3.60 5.29
N GLY A 94 4.84 -2.51 5.76
CA GLY A 94 3.45 -2.54 6.18
C GLY A 94 2.48 -2.86 5.04
N GLY A 95 2.78 -2.40 3.83
CA GLY A 95 2.03 -2.70 2.62
C GLY A 95 2.08 -4.17 2.23
N LEU A 96 3.25 -4.81 2.30
CA LEU A 96 3.37 -6.23 2.02
C LEU A 96 2.73 -7.10 3.10
N VAL A 97 3.01 -6.78 4.37
CA VAL A 97 2.59 -7.60 5.51
C VAL A 97 1.12 -7.42 5.83
N TYR A 98 0.59 -6.20 5.80
CA TYR A 98 -0.75 -5.91 6.30
C TYR A 98 -1.78 -5.55 5.21
N ILE A 99 -1.36 -5.33 3.96
CA ILE A 99 -2.29 -5.17 2.82
C ILE A 99 -2.20 -6.38 1.90
N GLN A 100 -1.06 -6.60 1.25
CA GLN A 100 -0.94 -7.63 0.21
C GLN A 100 -1.20 -9.04 0.74
N GLY A 101 -0.61 -9.41 1.88
CA GLY A 101 -0.80 -10.71 2.51
C GLY A 101 -2.26 -10.99 2.86
N PRO A 102 -2.89 -10.19 3.75
CA PRO A 102 -4.27 -10.39 4.17
C PRO A 102 -5.29 -10.33 3.03
N MET A 103 -5.12 -9.40 2.07
CA MET A 103 -6.02 -9.29 0.92
C MET A 103 -6.01 -10.55 0.06
N LYS A 104 -4.81 -11.10 -0.19
CA LYS A 104 -4.68 -12.33 -0.98
C LYS A 104 -5.17 -13.55 -0.20
N GLN A 105 -4.81 -13.67 1.07
CA GLN A 105 -5.21 -14.81 1.91
C GLN A 105 -6.73 -14.90 2.05
N GLU A 106 -7.41 -13.81 2.39
CA GLU A 106 -8.87 -13.80 2.51
C GLU A 106 -9.57 -13.98 1.15
N ALA A 107 -8.99 -13.49 0.05
CA ALA A 107 -9.52 -13.78 -1.29
C ALA A 107 -9.47 -15.29 -1.60
N GLU A 108 -8.36 -15.95 -1.29
CA GLU A 108 -8.20 -17.39 -1.48
C GLU A 108 -9.09 -18.21 -0.53
N LEU A 109 -9.16 -17.82 0.75
CA LEU A 109 -10.00 -18.48 1.75
C LEU A 109 -11.49 -18.36 1.41
N SER A 110 -11.96 -17.18 1.05
CA SER A 110 -13.36 -16.97 0.66
C SER A 110 -13.74 -17.72 -0.62
N ALA A 111 -12.83 -17.82 -1.59
CA ALA A 111 -13.04 -18.66 -2.78
C ALA A 111 -13.13 -20.15 -2.42
N ARG A 112 -12.28 -20.64 -1.51
CA ARG A 112 -12.34 -22.04 -1.03
C ARG A 112 -13.60 -22.32 -0.21
N ALA A 113 -14.03 -21.38 0.62
CA ALA A 113 -15.28 -21.49 1.36
C ALA A 113 -16.50 -21.55 0.42
N LEU A 114 -16.51 -20.72 -0.63
CA LEU A 114 -17.55 -20.77 -1.66
C LEU A 114 -17.57 -22.11 -2.42
N ALA A 115 -16.40 -22.72 -2.62
CA ALA A 115 -16.27 -24.05 -3.20
C ALA A 115 -16.61 -25.20 -2.23
N GLY A 116 -17.01 -24.90 -0.98
CA GLY A 116 -17.33 -25.90 0.04
C GLY A 116 -16.12 -26.62 0.63
N LEU A 117 -14.91 -26.10 0.41
CA LEU A 117 -13.66 -26.74 0.85
C LEU A 117 -13.21 -26.30 2.25
N VAL A 118 -13.78 -25.20 2.77
CA VAL A 118 -13.42 -24.59 4.06
C VAL A 118 -14.70 -24.09 4.75
N ASP A 119 -14.74 -24.17 6.08
CA ASP A 119 -15.84 -23.62 6.87
C ASP A 119 -15.91 -22.08 6.76
N PRO A 120 -17.05 -21.51 6.32
CA PRO A 120 -17.25 -20.06 6.27
C PRO A 120 -17.06 -19.35 7.62
N ALA A 121 -17.17 -20.05 8.75
CA ALA A 121 -16.93 -19.49 10.08
C ALA A 121 -15.49 -19.02 10.30
N LEU A 122 -14.54 -19.49 9.48
CA LEU A 122 -13.14 -19.07 9.52
C LEU A 122 -12.87 -17.76 8.76
N LEU A 123 -13.84 -17.26 8.00
CA LEU A 123 -13.70 -16.00 7.27
C LEU A 123 -13.77 -14.82 8.22
N ALA A 124 -13.20 -13.68 7.79
CA ALA A 124 -13.39 -12.40 8.45
C ALA A 124 -12.83 -12.27 9.89
N MET A 125 -12.08 -13.25 10.39
CA MET A 125 -11.50 -13.23 11.74
C MET A 125 -10.57 -12.01 11.96
N SER A 126 -10.04 -11.42 10.88
CA SER A 126 -9.10 -10.29 10.92
C SER A 126 -9.66 -8.94 10.42
N LEU A 127 -10.94 -8.85 10.06
CA LEU A 127 -11.55 -7.66 9.43
C LEU A 127 -11.35 -6.35 10.21
N PRO A 128 -11.54 -6.30 11.55
CA PRO A 128 -11.39 -5.04 12.29
C PRO A 128 -9.96 -4.47 12.25
N GLY A 129 -8.95 -5.34 12.34
CA GLY A 129 -7.54 -4.95 12.27
C GLY A 129 -7.10 -4.52 10.87
N GLU A 130 -7.67 -5.15 9.84
CA GLU A 130 -7.42 -4.84 8.43
C GLU A 130 -7.87 -3.41 8.08
N ARG A 131 -9.05 -3.01 8.54
CA ARG A 131 -9.60 -1.66 8.30
C ARG A 131 -8.75 -0.57 8.93
N GLY A 132 -8.33 -0.76 10.18
CA GLY A 132 -7.47 0.20 10.88
C GLY A 132 -6.13 0.35 10.16
N THR A 133 -5.52 -0.76 9.77
CA THR A 133 -4.21 -0.76 9.12
C THR A 133 -4.23 -0.08 7.75
N LEU A 134 -5.27 -0.31 6.95
CA LEU A 134 -5.43 0.38 5.66
C LEU A 134 -5.48 1.90 5.81
N TRP A 135 -6.23 2.42 6.79
CA TRP A 135 -6.30 3.86 7.06
C TRP A 135 -4.97 4.44 7.54
N VAL A 136 -4.27 3.72 8.43
CA VAL A 136 -2.96 4.13 8.92
C VAL A 136 -1.96 4.19 7.76
N LEU A 137 -1.89 3.16 6.91
CA LEU A 137 -0.96 3.14 5.78
C LEU A 137 -1.31 4.19 4.73
N LEU A 138 -2.59 4.48 4.51
CA LEU A 138 -3.03 5.59 3.66
C LEU A 138 -2.59 6.95 4.21
N ALA A 139 -2.71 7.17 5.52
CA ALA A 139 -2.23 8.38 6.18
C ALA A 139 -0.71 8.52 6.08
N VAL A 140 0.04 7.44 6.33
CA VAL A 140 1.51 7.41 6.20
C VAL A 140 1.95 7.70 4.76
N ALA A 141 1.31 7.10 3.76
CA ALA A 141 1.62 7.37 2.36
C ALA A 141 1.34 8.84 1.97
N THR A 142 0.24 9.41 2.49
CA THR A 142 -0.08 10.83 2.30
C THR A 142 0.98 11.73 2.93
N ALA A 143 1.43 11.41 4.15
CA ALA A 143 2.53 12.10 4.81
C ALA A 143 3.84 12.00 4.01
N ASN A 144 4.11 10.84 3.40
CA ASN A 144 5.29 10.62 2.55
C ASN A 144 5.27 11.54 1.30
N VAL A 145 4.10 11.71 0.67
CA VAL A 145 3.91 12.67 -0.43
C VAL A 145 4.11 14.11 0.05
N ALA A 146 3.49 14.49 1.17
CA ALA A 146 3.64 15.80 1.80
C ALA A 146 5.11 16.18 2.06
N LEU A 147 5.90 15.26 2.63
CA LEU A 147 7.33 15.44 2.85
C LEU A 147 8.09 15.74 1.55
N GLY A 148 7.71 15.07 0.45
CA GLY A 148 8.31 15.30 -0.87
C GLY A 148 7.96 16.65 -1.51
N ILE A 149 6.76 17.18 -1.22
CA ILE A 149 6.26 18.46 -1.73
C ILE A 149 6.86 19.61 -0.93
N TRP A 150 6.66 19.61 0.39
CA TRP A 150 7.03 20.74 1.25
C TRP A 150 8.51 20.78 1.59
N ARG A 151 9.22 19.64 1.53
CA ARG A 151 10.68 19.55 1.76
C ARG A 151 11.10 20.34 3.00
N PRO A 152 10.49 20.05 4.15
CA PRO A 152 10.71 20.84 5.35
C PRO A 152 12.20 20.79 5.73
N ARG A 153 12.71 21.86 6.32
CA ARG A 153 14.11 21.95 6.77
C ARG A 153 14.29 21.16 8.08
N ILE A 154 14.15 19.84 7.97
CA ILE A 154 14.28 18.89 9.08
C ILE A 154 15.65 18.23 8.94
N LEU A 155 16.44 18.29 10.02
CA LEU A 155 17.78 17.72 10.16
C LEU A 155 18.80 18.29 9.15
N ARG A 156 19.67 19.20 9.62
CA ARG A 156 20.95 19.50 8.94
C ARG A 156 21.87 18.32 9.22
N ILE A 157 22.11 17.49 8.21
CA ILE A 157 23.16 16.47 8.30
C ILE A 157 24.50 17.21 8.17
N PRO A 158 25.42 17.12 9.16
CA PRO A 158 26.74 17.74 9.05
C PRO A 158 27.47 17.20 7.81
N GLN A 159 28.17 18.07 7.09
CA GLN A 159 28.95 17.72 5.89
C GLN A 159 30.23 16.99 6.25
#